data_AF-A0A9E5NJE1-F1
#
_entry.id   AF-A0A9E5NJE1-F1
#
_cell.length_a   1.000
_cell.length_b   1.000
_cell.length_c   1.000
_cell.angle_alpha   90.00
_cell.angle_beta   90.00
_cell.angle_gamma   90.00
#
_symmetry.space_group_name_H-M   'P 1'
#
loop_
_entity.id
_entity.type
_entity.pdbx_description
1 polymer ?
#
loop_
_entity_poly.entity_id
_entity_poly.type
_entity_poly.pdbx_seq_one_letter_code
_entity_poly.pdbx_strand_id
1 'polypeptide(L)'
;MWASPIWSPPQLAPSGEQRSRIVYGVAQNPLDSQASRYTLYMADRDGSNKTKLFPLHEEAGLETPQIAWSPQGDELALVRDGDLYLLSLSSGALRQLTADAGSSHPQWKR
;
A
#
# COMPACT_ATOMS: atom_id res chain seq x y z
N MET A 1 -5.86 0.18 -15.28
CA MET A 1 -6.81 0.75 -14.31
C MET A 1 -6.12 0.88 -12.95
N TRP A 2 -6.53 1.83 -12.12
CA TRP A 2 -6.00 2.06 -10.76
C TRP A 2 -7.12 1.97 -9.72
N ALA A 3 -6.78 1.66 -8.47
CA ALA A 3 -7.73 1.45 -7.39
C ALA A 3 -7.17 1.86 -6.01
N SER A 4 -8.07 2.10 -5.05
CA SER A 4 -7.77 2.34 -3.63
C SER A 4 -6.65 3.37 -3.36
N PRO A 5 -6.71 4.60 -3.91
CA PRO A 5 -5.72 5.62 -3.58
C PRO A 5 -5.85 6.08 -2.14
N ILE A 6 -4.75 6.10 -1.39
CA ILE A 6 -4.71 6.63 -0.03
C ILE A 6 -3.47 7.49 0.18
N TRP A 7 -3.68 8.71 0.67
CA TRP A 7 -2.62 9.63 1.07
C TRP A 7 -1.98 9.20 2.39
N SER A 8 -0.65 9.30 2.45
CA SER A 8 0.09 9.19 3.71
C SER A 8 -0.32 10.32 4.66
N PRO A 9 -0.14 10.13 5.97
CA PRO A 9 -0.12 11.25 6.91
C PRO A 9 0.87 12.33 6.43
N PRO A 10 0.58 13.63 6.67
CA PRO A 10 1.50 14.70 6.34
C PRO A 10 2.74 14.60 7.22
N GLN A 11 3.91 14.65 6.60
CA GLN A 11 5.20 14.71 7.28
C GLN A 11 5.80 16.10 7.08
N LEU A 12 6.28 16.72 8.15
CA LEU A 12 6.92 18.03 8.08
C LEU A 12 8.38 17.85 7.71
N ALA A 13 8.80 18.40 6.58
CA ALA A 13 10.20 18.48 6.21
C ALA A 13 10.93 19.54 7.06
N PRO A 14 12.27 19.44 7.23
CA PRO A 14 13.06 20.48 7.92
C PRO A 14 12.90 21.88 7.32
N SER A 15 12.53 21.98 6.04
CA SER A 15 12.22 23.22 5.33
C SER A 15 10.88 23.87 5.72
N GLY A 16 10.06 23.20 6.53
CA GLY A 16 8.68 23.62 6.85
C GLY A 16 7.65 23.20 5.80
N GLU A 17 8.06 22.57 4.71
CA GLU A 17 7.18 22.01 3.70
C GLU A 17 6.46 20.76 4.24
N GLN A 18 5.13 20.68 4.07
CA GLN A 18 4.39 19.45 4.31
C GLN A 18 4.50 18.53 3.10
N ARG A 19 5.04 17.33 3.32
CA ARG A 19 5.16 16.29 2.30
C ARG A 19 4.13 15.19 2.56
N SER A 20 3.53 14.71 1.48
CA SER A 20 2.63 13.57 1.51
C SER A 20 2.82 12.75 0.24
N ARG A 21 2.71 11.43 0.38
CA ARG A 21 2.79 10.46 -0.70
C ARG A 21 1.43 9.81 -0.90
N ILE A 22 1.16 9.31 -2.09
CA ILE A 22 -0.02 8.51 -2.38
C ILE A 22 0.39 7.07 -2.61
N VAL A 23 -0.33 6.13 -2.01
CA VAL A 23 -0.27 4.71 -2.38
C VAL A 23 -1.55 4.34 -3.10
N TYR A 24 -1.42 3.55 -4.16
CA TYR A 24 -2.54 3.10 -4.99
C TYR A 24 -2.21 1.77 -5.65
N GLY A 25 -3.24 0.98 -5.92
CA GLY A 25 -3.13 -0.23 -6.71
C GLY A 25 -3.18 0.06 -8.20
N VAL A 26 -2.39 -0.66 -8.98
CA VAL A 26 -2.47 -0.70 -10.45
C VAL A 26 -2.74 -2.14 -10.88
N ALA A 27 -3.82 -2.34 -11.62
CA ALA A 27 -4.17 -3.67 -12.14
C ALA A 27 -3.05 -4.18 -13.07
N GLN A 28 -2.63 -5.43 -12.87
CA GLN A 28 -1.60 -6.06 -13.69
C GLN A 28 -2.08 -6.32 -15.11
N ASN A 29 -3.38 -6.59 -15.28
CA ASN A 29 -4.08 -6.62 -16.56
C ASN A 29 -5.14 -5.50 -16.59
N PRO A 30 -4.84 -4.35 -17.22
CA PRO A 30 -5.77 -3.24 -17.30
C PRO A 30 -7.07 -3.51 -18.07
N LEU A 31 -7.09 -4.51 -18.96
CA LEU A 31 -8.28 -4.85 -19.75
C LEU A 31 -9.27 -5.74 -18.99
N ASP A 32 -8.81 -6.36 -17.90
CA ASP A 32 -9.61 -7.24 -17.04
C ASP A 32 -9.32 -6.96 -15.56
N SER A 33 -9.48 -5.70 -15.14
CA SER A 33 -9.10 -5.31 -13.76
C SER A 33 -10.01 -5.89 -12.68
N GLN A 34 -11.16 -6.45 -13.05
CA GLN A 34 -12.07 -7.09 -12.09
C GLN A 34 -11.53 -8.44 -11.64
N ALA A 35 -10.91 -9.21 -12.53
CA ALA A 35 -10.27 -10.48 -12.20
C ALA A 35 -8.74 -10.34 -12.02
N SER A 36 -8.15 -9.19 -12.34
CA SER A 36 -6.72 -8.96 -12.21
C SER A 36 -6.28 -8.71 -10.78
N ARG A 37 -5.09 -9.20 -10.45
CA ARG A 37 -4.35 -8.79 -9.26
C ARG A 37 -3.76 -7.39 -9.44
N TYR A 38 -3.48 -6.70 -8.34
CA TYR A 38 -3.00 -5.34 -8.28
C TYR A 38 -1.59 -5.28 -7.72
N THR A 39 -0.78 -4.42 -8.33
CA THR A 39 0.53 -4.01 -7.81
C THR A 39 0.35 -2.71 -7.06
N LEU A 40 0.83 -2.62 -5.82
CA LEU A 40 0.89 -1.39 -5.06
C LEU A 40 2.06 -0.54 -5.53
N TYR A 41 1.75 0.71 -5.83
CA TYR A 41 2.72 1.76 -6.10
C TYR A 41 2.59 2.88 -5.09
N MET A 42 3.69 3.57 -4.86
CA MET A 42 3.75 4.85 -4.16
C MET A 42 4.26 5.92 -5.11
N ALA A 43 3.76 7.15 -4.97
CA ALA A 43 4.28 8.31 -5.68
C ALA A 43 4.19 9.55 -4.79
N ASP A 44 4.95 10.59 -5.14
CA ASP A 44 4.79 11.91 -4.55
C ASP A 44 3.49 12.57 -5.04
N ARG A 45 3.12 13.69 -4.42
CA ARG A 45 1.83 14.36 -4.66
C ARG A 45 1.62 14.81 -6.11
N ASP A 46 2.71 15.13 -6.81
CA ASP A 46 2.72 15.50 -8.22
C ASP A 46 2.77 14.29 -9.17
N GLY A 47 2.77 13.06 -8.63
CA GLY A 47 2.90 11.81 -9.38
C GLY A 47 4.34 11.42 -9.71
N SER A 48 5.33 12.22 -9.32
CA SER A 48 6.74 11.89 -9.49
C SER A 48 7.20 10.81 -8.51
N ASN A 49 8.44 10.34 -8.67
CA ASN A 49 9.09 9.35 -7.79
C ASN A 49 8.28 8.06 -7.59
N LYS A 50 7.58 7.63 -8.65
CA LYS A 50 6.77 6.40 -8.63
C LYS A 50 7.64 5.19 -8.33
N THR A 51 7.33 4.50 -7.23
CA THR A 51 8.05 3.31 -6.75
C THR A 51 7.08 2.16 -6.53
N LYS A 52 7.47 0.95 -6.92
CA LYS A 52 6.71 -0.28 -6.65
C LYS A 52 6.92 -0.69 -5.19
N LEU A 53 5.84 -0.93 -4.44
CA LEU A 53 5.89 -1.35 -3.04
C LEU A 53 5.62 -2.85 -2.86
N PHE A 54 4.64 -3.38 -3.59
CA PHE A 54 4.21 -4.78 -3.48
C PHE A 54 3.55 -5.23 -4.79
N PRO A 55 3.69 -6.47 -5.26
CA PRO A 55 4.51 -7.55 -4.70
C PRO A 55 6.02 -7.28 -4.85
N LEU A 56 6.80 -7.74 -3.88
CA LEU A 56 8.26 -7.81 -4.01
C LEU A 56 8.61 -9.15 -4.65
N HIS A 57 9.55 -9.15 -5.59
CA HIS A 57 9.96 -10.34 -6.34
C HIS A 57 8.78 -11.04 -7.09
N GLU A 58 8.72 -12.38 -7.02
CA GLU A 58 7.78 -13.24 -7.75
C GLU A 58 6.45 -13.49 -7.01
N GLU A 59 6.16 -12.71 -5.95
CA GLU A 59 4.88 -12.83 -5.24
C GLU A 59 3.69 -12.39 -6.12
N ALA A 60 2.53 -12.99 -5.85
CA ALA A 60 1.28 -12.54 -6.45
C ALA A 60 0.88 -11.16 -5.91
N GLY A 61 0.20 -10.38 -6.76
CA GLY A 61 -0.36 -9.09 -6.34
C GLY A 61 -1.57 -9.24 -5.39
N LEU A 62 -2.20 -8.11 -5.08
CA LEU A 62 -3.40 -8.08 -4.24
C LEU A 62 -4.66 -8.28 -5.08
N GLU A 63 -5.71 -8.88 -4.55
CA GLU A 63 -7.00 -9.02 -5.27
C GLU A 63 -7.66 -7.66 -5.46
N THR A 64 -7.99 -7.00 -4.36
CA THR A 64 -8.37 -5.59 -4.32
C THR A 64 -7.62 -4.96 -3.17
N PRO A 65 -6.82 -3.91 -3.39
CA PRO A 65 -6.01 -3.35 -2.31
C PRO A 65 -6.88 -2.80 -1.18
N GLN A 66 -6.76 -3.43 -0.01
CA GLN A 66 -7.24 -2.91 1.27
C GLN A 66 -6.00 -2.53 2.07
N ILE A 67 -5.74 -1.24 2.20
CA ILE A 67 -4.50 -0.71 2.76
C ILE A 67 -4.77 0.38 3.78
N ALA A 68 -3.88 0.54 4.75
CA ALA A 68 -3.91 1.67 5.68
C ALA A 68 -2.51 2.09 6.10
N TRP A 69 -2.27 3.39 6.12
CA TRP A 69 -1.02 3.97 6.56
C TRP A 69 -0.89 3.94 8.08
N SER A 70 0.28 3.54 8.55
CA SER A 70 0.71 3.81 9.93
C SER A 70 0.63 5.31 10.24
N PRO A 71 0.38 5.72 11.49
CA PRO A 71 0.32 7.13 11.87
C PRO A 71 1.61 7.90 11.55
N GLN A 72 2.75 7.21 11.61
CA GLN A 72 4.08 7.76 11.32
C GLN A 72 4.39 7.81 9.81
N GLY A 73 3.67 7.06 8.99
CA GLY A 73 3.82 7.04 7.53
C GLY A 73 5.05 6.26 7.04
N ASP A 74 5.59 5.35 7.86
CA ASP A 74 6.74 4.50 7.56
C ASP A 74 6.36 3.03 7.29
N GLU A 75 5.14 2.63 7.67
CA GLU A 75 4.58 1.31 7.40
C GLU A 75 3.18 1.38 6.76
N LEU A 76 2.82 0.31 6.05
CA LEU A 76 1.49 0.05 5.52
C LEU A 76 0.93 -1.25 6.09
N ALA A 77 -0.29 -1.21 6.61
CA ALA A 77 -1.09 -2.40 6.82
C ALA A 77 -1.80 -2.76 5.51
N LEU A 78 -1.77 -4.03 5.09
CA LEU A 78 -2.45 -4.51 3.89
C LEU A 78 -3.10 -5.87 4.13
N VAL A 79 -4.16 -6.17 3.39
CA VAL A 79 -4.79 -7.51 3.41
C VAL A 79 -4.43 -8.28 2.16
N ARG A 80 -3.98 -9.52 2.35
CA ARG A 80 -3.69 -10.49 1.28
C ARG A 80 -4.31 -11.83 1.64
N ASP A 81 -5.15 -12.35 0.76
CA ASP A 81 -5.82 -13.65 0.93
C ASP A 81 -6.54 -13.79 2.29
N GLY A 82 -7.13 -12.68 2.77
CA GLY A 82 -7.84 -12.63 4.05
C GLY A 82 -6.94 -12.48 5.28
N ASP A 83 -5.63 -12.36 5.13
CA ASP A 83 -4.69 -12.16 6.23
C ASP A 83 -4.12 -10.74 6.24
N LEU A 84 -3.82 -10.24 7.44
CA LEU A 84 -3.26 -8.92 7.68
C LEU A 84 -1.74 -8.98 7.64
N TYR A 85 -1.14 -8.09 6.88
CA TYR A 85 0.31 -7.93 6.77
C TYR A 85 0.72 -6.49 7.05
N LEU A 86 1.95 -6.34 7.53
CA LEU A 86 2.62 -5.07 7.74
C LEU A 86 3.81 -4.97 6.79
N LEU A 87 3.80 -3.98 5.91
CA LEU A 87 4.88 -3.67 4.97
C LEU A 87 5.67 -2.48 5.48
N SER A 88 6.96 -2.69 5.75
CA SER A 88 7.91 -1.63 6.09
C SER A 88 8.39 -0.93 4.82
N LEU A 89 8.26 0.40 4.75
CA LEU A 89 8.67 1.18 3.57
C LEU A 89 10.18 1.41 3.48
N SER A 90 10.90 1.32 4.60
CA SER A 90 12.36 1.49 4.64
C SER A 90 13.10 0.23 4.21
N SER A 91 12.61 -0.94 4.59
CA SER A 91 13.26 -2.23 4.35
C SER A 91 12.61 -3.05 3.24
N GLY A 92 11.36 -2.77 2.88
CA GLY A 92 10.53 -3.66 2.06
C GLY A 92 10.09 -4.93 2.79
N ALA A 93 10.41 -5.11 4.08
CA ALA A 93 10.02 -6.31 4.80
C ALA A 93 8.48 -6.41 4.92
N LEU A 94 7.94 -7.57 4.58
CA LEU A 94 6.53 -7.91 4.74
C LEU A 94 6.37 -8.89 5.91
N ARG A 95 5.61 -8.49 6.94
CA ARG A 95 5.38 -9.29 8.14
C ARG A 95 3.90 -9.65 8.26
N GLN A 96 3.60 -10.94 8.30
CA GLN A 96 2.25 -11.44 8.55
C GLN A 96 1.86 -11.22 10.03
N LEU A 97 0.63 -10.75 10.27
CA LEU A 97 0.07 -10.50 11.60
C LEU A 97 -1.02 -11.50 11.98
N THR A 98 -1.78 -11.99 11.00
CA THR A 98 -2.85 -12.97 11.16
C THR A 98 -2.71 -14.08 10.13
N ALA A 99 -3.28 -15.25 10.44
CA ALA A 99 -3.20 -16.46 9.60
C ALA A 99 -4.53 -17.24 9.68
N ASP A 100 -5.64 -16.51 9.73
CA ASP A 100 -6.99 -17.04 9.93
C ASP A 100 -7.91 -16.78 8.72
N ALA A 101 -7.42 -16.09 7.69
CA ALA A 101 -8.16 -15.70 6.50
C ALA A 101 -9.45 -14.89 6.78
N GLY A 102 -9.55 -14.26 7.95
CA GLY A 102 -10.73 -13.50 8.39
C GLY A 102 -10.54 -11.98 8.44
N SER A 103 -9.34 -11.50 8.12
CA SER A 103 -8.96 -10.09 8.23
C SER A 103 -9.44 -9.28 7.02
N SER A 104 -10.01 -8.10 7.27
CA SER A 104 -10.40 -7.15 6.22
C SER A 104 -10.36 -5.71 6.74
N HIS A 105 -10.36 -4.74 5.83
CA HIS A 105 -10.50 -3.30 6.15
C HIS A 105 -9.53 -2.83 7.26
N PRO A 106 -8.20 -2.97 7.05
CA PRO A 106 -7.24 -2.59 8.07
C PRO A 106 -7.34 -1.09 8.38
N GLN A 107 -7.19 -0.72 9.64
CA GLN A 107 -7.20 0.67 10.11
C GLN A 107 -6.14 0.84 11.19
N TRP A 108 -5.50 2.01 11.21
CA TRP A 108 -4.62 2.41 12.30
C TRP A 108 -5.37 3.36 13.22
N LYS A 109 -5.22 3.14 14.53
CA LYS A 109 -5.72 4.08 15.54
C LYS A 109 -4.62 5.08 15.90
N ARG A 110 -5.01 6.35 16.07
CA ARG A 110 -4.17 7.41 16.62
C ARG A 110 -4.33 7.49 18.13
#